data_AF-A0A524LQN6-F1
#
_entry.id   AF-A0A524LQN6-F1
#
_cell.length_a   1.000
_cell.length_b   1.000
_cell.length_c   1.000
_cell.angle_alpha   90.00
_cell.angle_beta   90.00
_cell.angle_gamma   90.00
#
_symmetry.space_group_name_H-M   'P 1'
#
loop_
_entity.id
_entity.type
_entity.pdbx_description
1 polymer ?
#
loop_
_entity_poly.entity_id
_entity_poly.type
_entity_poly.pdbx_seq_one_letter_code
_entity_poly.pdbx_strand_id
1 'polypeptide(L)'
;MAHHTTECNDAESIIGEATTLIEKKLYVEAISTLERGVSVDPNNPKVWENMAICNVEMGKLEMAIRALDNLVRIQPTCHSGWADKGFLHLLLNETNEGIGALQESLRINPRRIYGWELLGMVLVT
;
A
#
# COMPACT_ATOMS: atom_id res chain seq x y z
N MET A 1 -22.60 -1.25 -36.34
CA MET A 1 -21.83 0.01 -36.52
C MET A 1 -22.16 0.86 -35.30
N ALA A 2 -21.30 1.14 -34.32
CA ALA A 2 -19.85 1.08 -34.22
C ALA A 2 -19.42 0.24 -33.01
N HIS A 3 -18.31 -0.48 -33.15
CA HIS A 3 -17.58 -1.01 -32.00
C HIS A 3 -17.02 0.18 -31.25
N HIS A 4 -17.57 0.49 -30.08
CA HIS A 4 -16.85 1.27 -29.09
C HIS A 4 -15.76 0.35 -28.54
N THR A 5 -14.61 0.35 -29.21
CA THR A 5 -13.34 0.01 -28.60
C THR A 5 -13.07 1.07 -27.54
N THR A 6 -13.66 0.89 -26.35
CA THR A 6 -13.27 1.63 -25.15
C THR A 6 -11.84 1.18 -24.87
N GLU A 7 -10.89 2.03 -25.22
CA GLU A 7 -9.49 1.80 -24.95
C GLU A 7 -9.29 1.50 -23.46
N CYS A 8 -8.43 0.52 -23.20
CA CYS A 8 -7.97 -0.03 -21.93
C CYS A 8 -7.31 1.05 -21.03
N ASN A 9 -8.10 2.01 -20.55
CA ASN A 9 -7.67 3.17 -19.76
C ASN A 9 -8.62 3.47 -18.59
N ASP A 10 -9.58 2.59 -18.29
CA ASP A 10 -10.32 2.64 -17.04
C ASP A 10 -9.45 2.17 -15.87
N ALA A 11 -9.60 2.82 -14.71
CA ALA A 11 -8.78 2.56 -13.53
C ALA A 11 -8.82 1.08 -13.10
N GLU A 12 -9.95 0.39 -13.32
CA GLU A 12 -10.10 -1.02 -13.00
C GLU A 12 -9.25 -1.94 -13.88
N SER A 13 -9.18 -1.70 -15.19
CA SER A 13 -8.33 -2.50 -16.09
C SER A 13 -6.85 -2.32 -15.77
N ILE A 14 -6.42 -1.07 -15.49
CA ILE A 14 -5.05 -0.77 -15.08
C ILE A 14 -4.65 -1.53 -13.81
N ILE A 15 -5.55 -1.61 -12.82
CA ILE A 15 -5.32 -2.38 -11.59
C ILE A 15 -5.23 -3.87 -11.91
N GLY A 16 -6.10 -4.41 -12.76
CA GLY A 16 -6.06 -5.82 -13.17
C GLY A 16 -4.75 -6.20 -13.88
N GLU A 17 -4.26 -5.34 -14.77
CA GLU A 17 -2.96 -5.50 -15.42
C GLU A 17 -1.82 -5.48 -14.39
N ALA A 18 -1.80 -4.48 -13.51
CA ALA A 18 -0.79 -4.36 -12.46
C ALA A 18 -0.78 -5.58 -11.53
N THR A 19 -1.93 -6.08 -11.09
CA THR A 19 -2.03 -7.29 -10.26
C THR A 19 -1.45 -8.51 -10.98
N THR A 20 -1.73 -8.68 -12.27
CA THR A 20 -1.16 -9.77 -13.08
C THR A 20 0.37 -9.67 -13.16
N LEU A 21 0.92 -8.46 -13.26
CA LEU A 21 2.36 -8.23 -13.26
C LEU A 21 2.98 -8.53 -11.89
N ILE A 22 2.32 -8.16 -10.79
CA ILE A 22 2.71 -8.48 -9.42
C ILE A 22 2.78 -10.00 -9.20
N GLU A 23 1.76 -10.75 -9.66
CA GLU A 23 1.75 -12.22 -9.58
C GLU A 23 2.91 -12.85 -10.34
N LYS A 24 3.34 -12.23 -11.44
CA LYS A 24 4.52 -12.62 -12.24
C LYS A 24 5.84 -12.09 -11.66
N LYS A 25 5.80 -11.36 -10.55
CA LYS A 25 6.95 -10.70 -9.90
C LYS A 25 7.65 -9.66 -10.79
N LEU A 26 6.93 -9.11 -11.76
CA LEU A 26 7.39 -8.04 -12.65
C LEU A 26 7.09 -6.69 -12.01
N TYR A 27 7.77 -6.40 -10.91
CA TYR A 27 7.43 -5.26 -10.05
C TYR A 27 7.71 -3.90 -10.69
N VAL A 28 8.71 -3.80 -11.57
CA VAL A 28 9.04 -2.54 -12.27
C VAL A 28 7.94 -2.20 -13.27
N GLU A 29 7.50 -3.18 -14.04
CA GLU A 29 6.42 -3.06 -15.01
C GLU A 29 5.08 -2.80 -14.31
N ALA A 30 4.85 -3.45 -13.16
CA ALA A 30 3.68 -3.18 -12.33
C ALA A 30 3.66 -1.72 -11.85
N ILE A 31 4.79 -1.19 -11.37
CA ILE A 31 4.90 0.24 -10.97
C ILE A 31 4.62 1.17 -12.14
N SER A 32 5.20 0.93 -13.32
CA SER A 32 4.94 1.75 -14.51
C SER A 32 3.45 1.73 -14.90
N THR A 33 2.79 0.59 -14.75
CA THR A 33 1.34 0.44 -14.97
C THR A 33 0.55 1.21 -13.91
N LEU A 34 0.95 1.14 -12.64
CA LEU A 34 0.31 1.85 -11.54
C LEU A 34 0.47 3.37 -11.63
N GLU A 35 1.59 3.88 -12.15
CA GLU A 35 1.80 5.31 -12.41
C GLU A 35 0.81 5.87 -13.44
N ARG A 36 0.46 5.06 -14.46
CA ARG A 36 -0.66 5.37 -15.35
C ARG A 36 -1.98 5.40 -14.58
N GLY A 37 -2.17 4.45 -13.66
CA GLY A 37 -3.33 4.42 -12.76
C GLY A 37 -3.48 5.68 -11.91
N VAL A 38 -2.39 6.19 -11.33
CA VAL A 38 -2.36 7.46 -10.60
C VAL A 38 -2.77 8.63 -11.49
N SER A 39 -2.38 8.62 -12.77
CA SER A 39 -2.74 9.67 -13.73
C SER A 39 -4.22 9.65 -14.11
N VAL A 40 -4.86 8.48 -14.06
CA VAL A 40 -6.30 8.30 -14.36
C VAL A 40 -7.16 8.60 -13.13
N ASP A 41 -6.81 8.03 -11.97
CA ASP A 41 -7.50 8.27 -10.70
C ASP A 41 -6.49 8.30 -9.55
N PRO A 42 -6.01 9.50 -9.16
CA PRO A 42 -5.04 9.64 -8.07
C PRO A 42 -5.63 9.32 -6.69
N ASN A 43 -6.95 9.19 -6.56
CA ASN A 43 -7.63 8.88 -5.30
C ASN A 43 -8.08 7.41 -5.23
N ASN A 44 -7.60 6.54 -6.12
CA ASN A 44 -7.89 5.12 -6.04
C ASN A 44 -6.97 4.43 -5.00
N PRO A 45 -7.51 3.93 -3.87
CA PRO A 45 -6.68 3.32 -2.83
C PRO A 45 -5.94 2.07 -3.31
N LYS A 46 -6.52 1.28 -4.22
CA LYS A 46 -5.89 0.04 -4.74
C LYS A 46 -4.61 0.30 -5.51
N VAL A 47 -4.52 1.45 -6.19
CA VAL A 47 -3.30 1.85 -6.90
C VAL A 47 -2.16 2.03 -5.89
N TRP A 48 -2.40 2.79 -4.83
CA TRP A 48 -1.42 3.06 -3.80
C TRP A 48 -1.06 1.81 -2.97
N GLU A 49 -2.03 0.94 -2.70
CA GLU A 49 -1.80 -0.35 -2.05
C GLU A 49 -0.88 -1.25 -2.89
N ASN A 50 -1.17 -1.42 -4.19
CA ASN A 50 -0.32 -2.21 -5.09
C ASN A 50 1.07 -1.58 -5.28
N MET A 51 1.19 -0.24 -5.28
CA MET A 51 2.50 0.42 -5.31
C MET A 51 3.30 0.14 -4.05
N ALA A 52 2.65 0.11 -2.87
CA ALA A 52 3.32 -0.26 -1.63
C ALA A 52 3.86 -1.69 -1.69
N ILE A 53 3.03 -2.65 -2.12
CA ILE A 53 3.42 -4.07 -2.28
C ILE A 53 4.64 -4.20 -3.19
N CYS A 54 4.60 -3.62 -4.39
CA CYS A 54 5.72 -3.65 -5.33
C CYS A 54 7.02 -3.09 -4.71
N ASN A 55 6.93 -1.97 -3.98
CA ASN A 55 8.11 -1.35 -3.38
C ASN A 55 8.67 -2.17 -2.21
N VAL A 56 7.83 -2.82 -1.41
CA VAL A 56 8.27 -3.76 -0.37
C VAL A 56 9.03 -4.93 -0.99
N GLU A 57 8.46 -5.54 -2.03
CA GLU A 57 9.08 -6.67 -2.73
C GLU A 57 10.42 -6.30 -3.39
N MET A 58 10.57 -5.03 -3.79
CA MET A 58 11.82 -4.50 -4.33
C MET A 58 12.81 -4.00 -3.25
N GLY A 59 12.46 -4.09 -1.96
CA GLY A 59 13.29 -3.59 -0.85
C GLY A 59 13.35 -2.06 -0.73
N LYS A 60 12.46 -1.33 -1.41
CA LYS A 60 12.39 0.15 -1.43
C LYS A 60 11.44 0.65 -0.34
N LEU A 61 11.84 0.45 0.92
CA LEU A 61 10.96 0.65 2.07
C LEU A 61 10.40 2.09 2.17
N GLU A 62 11.21 3.12 1.89
CA GLU A 62 10.78 4.52 1.93
C GLU A 62 9.77 4.85 0.83
N MET A 63 9.87 4.20 -0.34
CA MET A 63 8.88 4.34 -1.40
C MET A 63 7.57 3.64 -1.04
N ALA A 64 7.65 2.48 -0.40
CA ALA A 64 6.47 1.79 0.11
C ALA A 64 5.74 2.61 1.17
N ILE A 65 6.47 3.22 2.11
CA ILE A 65 5.89 4.14 3.12
C ILE A 65 5.18 5.32 2.43
N ARG A 66 5.78 5.95 1.42
CA ARG A 66 5.12 7.03 0.66
C ARG A 66 3.83 6.60 -0.04
N ALA A 67 3.79 5.37 -0.53
CA ALA A 67 2.58 4.81 -1.12
C ALA A 67 1.50 4.56 -0.04
N LEU A 68 1.91 4.03 1.12
CA LEU A 68 1.01 3.83 2.27
C LEU A 68 0.50 5.15 2.85
N ASP A 69 1.31 6.21 2.87
CA ASP A 69 0.87 7.56 3.25
C ASP A 69 -0.28 8.05 2.39
N ASN A 70 -0.18 7.84 1.07
CA ASN A 70 -1.27 8.18 0.16
C ASN A 70 -2.49 7.31 0.39
N LEU A 71 -2.29 5.99 0.58
CA LEU A 71 -3.38 5.06 0.88
C LEU A 71 -4.16 5.49 2.12
N VAL A 72 -3.49 5.74 3.25
CA VAL A 72 -4.17 6.12 4.50
C VAL A 72 -4.70 7.54 4.47
N ARG A 73 -4.15 8.43 3.65
CA ARG A 73 -4.73 9.77 3.40
C ARG A 73 -6.08 9.65 2.65
N ILE A 74 -6.15 8.76 1.67
CA ILE A 74 -7.35 8.52 0.84
C ILE A 74 -8.38 7.70 1.61
N GLN A 75 -7.92 6.66 2.32
CA GLN A 75 -8.75 5.75 3.10
C GLN A 75 -8.22 5.67 4.55
N PRO A 76 -8.55 6.66 5.40
CA PRO A 76 -8.06 6.71 6.79
C PRO A 76 -8.47 5.52 7.64
N THR A 77 -9.53 4.81 7.26
CA THR A 77 -10.02 3.59 7.93
C THR A 77 -9.34 2.31 7.44
N CYS A 78 -8.34 2.40 6.57
CA CYS A 78 -7.58 1.25 6.08
C CYS A 78 -6.60 0.75 7.15
N HIS A 79 -7.07 -0.13 8.04
CA HIS A 79 -6.22 -0.64 9.11
C HIS A 79 -5.02 -1.44 8.58
N SER A 80 -5.14 -2.12 7.43
CA SER A 80 -4.01 -2.82 6.77
C SER A 80 -2.90 -1.83 6.45
N GLY A 81 -3.23 -0.75 5.73
CA GLY A 81 -2.28 0.29 5.37
C GLY A 81 -1.57 0.93 6.58
N TRP A 82 -2.29 1.19 7.67
CA TRP A 82 -1.69 1.71 8.90
C TRP A 82 -0.71 0.73 9.55
N ALA A 83 -1.05 -0.56 9.65
CA ALA A 83 -0.12 -1.52 10.26
C ALA A 83 1.09 -1.80 9.37
N ASP A 84 0.89 -1.89 8.05
CA ASP A 84 1.99 -2.11 7.12
C ASP A 84 2.95 -0.91 7.18
N LYS A 85 2.41 0.32 7.25
CA LYS A 85 3.21 1.53 7.45
C LYS A 85 3.99 1.46 8.77
N GLY A 86 3.33 1.06 9.85
CA GLY A 86 3.97 0.90 11.15
C GLY A 86 5.11 -0.12 11.13
N PHE A 87 4.88 -1.29 10.52
CA PHE A 87 5.90 -2.31 10.36
C PHE A 87 7.11 -1.81 9.55
N LEU A 88 6.89 -1.09 8.45
CA LEU A 88 7.97 -0.55 7.63
C LEU A 88 8.80 0.51 8.37
N HIS A 89 8.17 1.39 9.15
CA HIS A 89 8.91 2.32 10.02
C HIS A 89 9.77 1.58 11.06
N LEU A 90 9.25 0.49 11.65
CA LEU A 90 10.04 -0.33 12.58
C LEU A 90 11.25 -0.99 11.90
N LEU A 91 11.10 -1.47 10.66
CA LEU A 91 12.23 -1.98 9.87
C LEU A 91 13.30 -0.93 9.59
N LEU A 92 12.90 0.33 9.45
CA LEU A 92 13.81 1.49 9.30
C LEU A 92 14.33 2.03 10.64
N ASN A 93 13.98 1.40 11.76
CA ASN A 93 14.34 1.83 13.11
C ASN A 93 13.76 3.22 13.49
N GLU A 94 12.67 3.61 12.82
CA GLU A 94 11.86 4.82 13.06
C GLU A 94 10.75 4.48 14.06
N THR A 95 11.17 4.19 15.29
CA THR A 95 10.32 3.53 16.30
C THR A 95 9.07 4.33 16.65
N ASN A 96 9.17 5.65 16.76
CA ASN A 96 8.04 6.49 17.19
C ASN A 96 6.92 6.52 16.13
N GLU A 97 7.31 6.68 14.87
CA GLU A 97 6.45 6.64 13.70
C GLU A 97 5.78 5.26 13.56
N GLY A 98 6.57 4.19 13.77
CA GLY A 98 6.09 2.82 13.80
C GLY A 98 5.00 2.56 14.84
N ILE A 99 5.25 2.97 16.10
CA ILE A 99 4.28 2.86 17.19
C ILE A 99 3.00 3.65 16.86
N GLY A 100 3.15 4.91 16.41
CA GLY A 100 2.00 5.76 16.10
C GLY A 100 1.09 5.16 15.02
N ALA A 101 1.68 4.61 13.95
CA ALA A 101 0.92 3.97 12.89
C ALA A 101 0.24 2.65 13.34
N LEU A 102 0.92 1.83 14.15
CA LEU A 102 0.33 0.61 14.72
C LEU A 102 -0.83 0.92 15.69
N GLN A 103 -0.68 1.95 16.51
CA GLN A 103 -1.76 2.42 17.38
C GLN A 103 -2.99 2.84 16.58
N GLU A 104 -2.81 3.55 15.46
CA GLU A 104 -3.92 3.93 14.58
C GLU A 104 -4.58 2.71 13.92
N SER A 105 -3.80 1.74 13.43
CA SER A 105 -4.36 0.46 12.96
C SER A 105 -5.22 -0.23 14.02
N LEU A 106 -4.75 -0.31 15.26
CA LEU A 106 -5.46 -0.96 16.36
C LEU A 106 -6.68 -0.16 16.82
N ARG A 107 -6.63 1.17 16.76
CA ARG A 107 -7.79 2.03 17.02
C ARG A 107 -8.93 1.73 16.05
N ILE A 108 -8.59 1.49 14.78
CA ILE A 108 -9.56 1.16 13.72
C ILE A 108 -10.03 -0.29 13.82
N ASN A 109 -9.11 -1.23 14.02
CA ASN A 109 -9.42 -2.65 14.18
C ASN A 109 -8.67 -3.27 15.38
N PRO A 110 -9.28 -3.23 16.59
CA PRO A 110 -8.62 -3.68 17.82
C PRO A 110 -8.34 -5.18 17.90
N ARG A 111 -9.02 -6.00 17.07
CA ARG A 111 -8.93 -7.46 17.11
C ARG A 111 -7.76 -8.01 16.28
N ARG A 112 -6.94 -7.15 15.69
CA ARG A 112 -5.80 -7.57 14.87
C ARG A 112 -4.61 -7.95 15.76
N ILE A 113 -4.43 -9.26 15.97
CA ILE A 113 -3.35 -9.83 16.80
C ILE A 113 -1.96 -9.31 16.39
N TYR A 114 -1.69 -9.26 15.08
CA TYR A 114 -0.40 -8.81 14.53
C TYR A 114 0.02 -7.40 14.99
N GLY A 115 -0.93 -6.46 15.12
CA GLY A 115 -0.61 -5.11 15.58
C GLY A 115 -0.15 -5.08 17.05
N TRP A 116 -0.76 -5.92 17.89
CA TRP A 116 -0.38 -6.06 19.29
C TRP A 116 0.98 -6.76 19.46
N GLU A 117 1.27 -7.77 18.64
CA GLU A 117 2.56 -8.47 18.64
C GLU A 117 3.71 -7.51 18.35
N LEU A 118 3.59 -6.70 17.29
CA LEU A 118 4.61 -5.71 16.94
C LEU A 118 4.79 -4.64 18.03
N LEU A 119 3.69 -4.11 18.58
CA LEU A 119 3.79 -3.15 19.69
C LEU A 119 4.43 -3.77 20.94
N GLY A 120 4.09 -5.01 21.26
CA GLY A 120 4.68 -5.73 22.39
C GLY A 120 6.19 -5.92 22.22
N MET A 121 6.67 -6.27 21.02
CA MET A 121 8.10 -6.38 20.75
C MET A 121 8.81 -5.04 20.94
N VAL A 122 8.21 -3.95 20.46
CA VAL A 122 8.82 -2.60 20.50
C VAL A 122 8.83 -1.98 21.89
N LEU A 123 7.80 -2.21 22.71
CA LEU A 123 7.67 -1.58 24.03
C LEU A 123 8.42 -2.32 25.15
N VAL A 124 8.91 -3.53 24.88
CA VAL A 124 9.62 -4.37 25.87
C VAL A 124 11.15 -4.23 25.77
N THR A 125 11.66 -3.66 24.68
CA THR A 125 13.09 -3.34 24.47
C THR A 125 13.45 -1.96 24.99
#